data_AF-A0A9E1EQE5-F1
#
_entry.id   AF-A0A9E1EQE5-F1
#
_cell.length_a   1.000
_cell.length_b   1.000
_cell.length_c   1.000
_cell.angle_alpha   90.00
_cell.angle_beta   90.00
_cell.angle_gamma   90.00
#
_symmetry.space_group_name_H-M   'P 1'
#
loop_
_entity.id
_entity.type
_entity.pdbx_description
1 polymer ?
#
loop_
_entity_poly.entity_id
_entity_poly.type
_entity_poly.pdbx_seq_one_letter_code
_entity_poly.pdbx_strand_id
1 'polypeptide(L)'
;MNTCIKCGREIPDGELFCRECALNPGAISEDGHAMPAPRGKMQKPVVQPPKPKPIPQPSAPAAPKKRQSGHGVIIAILCVFTALSLGLSIYLIANSASQRVSLRLRESDLEEREESLATLEQSLLDAQQELQSAKDELSQQAQTIEELQKNFTSAQSTVSQTQYDMTTQQAELERVTAEKEALETENASLTQSIETLTSTNEELASTNRRYVTKSKFMDAYVVFVENDGTGYYHKYGCDYFAQTSFWAYSRKLAEANGYTPCPHCFG
;
A
#
# COMPACT_ATOMS: atom_id res chain seq x y z
N MET A 1 1.06 22.12 7.38
CA MET A 1 0.87 21.95 8.83
C MET A 1 -0.49 21.32 9.09
N ASN A 2 -0.56 20.00 9.06
CA ASN A 2 -1.74 19.25 9.50
C ASN A 2 -1.73 19.02 11.03
N THR A 3 -2.89 18.73 11.60
CA THR A 3 -3.06 18.32 13.01
C THR A 3 -3.75 16.97 13.12
N CYS A 4 -3.38 16.19 14.13
CA CYS A 4 -3.92 14.85 14.37
C CYS A 4 -5.42 14.91 14.72
N ILE A 5 -6.25 14.21 13.94
CA ILE A 5 -7.72 14.20 14.11
C ILE A 5 -8.14 13.72 15.50
N LYS A 6 -7.37 12.83 16.15
CA LYS A 6 -7.70 12.22 17.46
C LYS A 6 -7.20 13.04 18.67
N CYS A 7 -6.25 13.98 18.52
CA CYS A 7 -5.66 14.69 19.66
C CYS A 7 -5.15 16.13 19.41
N GLY A 8 -5.32 16.69 18.21
CA GLY A 8 -4.97 18.08 17.88
C GLY A 8 -3.48 18.41 17.74
N ARG A 9 -2.56 17.50 18.08
CA ARG A 9 -1.10 17.73 17.95
C ARG A 9 -0.69 17.84 16.48
N GLU A 10 0.25 18.72 16.16
CA GLU A 10 0.82 18.88 14.81
C GLU A 10 1.47 17.59 14.29
N ILE A 11 1.35 17.36 12.98
CA ILE A 11 1.86 16.18 12.25
C ILE A 11 2.43 16.59 10.88
N PRO A 12 3.36 15.81 10.29
CA PRO A 12 3.91 16.09 8.97
C PRO A 12 2.83 16.04 7.88
N ASP A 13 2.99 16.88 6.86
CA ASP A 13 2.02 17.01 5.78
C ASP A 13 2.01 15.74 4.91
N GLY A 14 0.89 15.02 4.95
CA GLY A 14 0.71 13.67 4.39
C GLY A 14 0.10 12.67 5.37
N GLU A 15 0.24 12.90 6.69
CA GLU A 15 -0.37 12.08 7.73
C GLU A 15 -1.73 12.64 8.22
N LEU A 16 -2.56 11.77 8.79
CA LEU A 16 -3.89 12.09 9.38
C LEU A 16 -3.94 11.91 10.92
N PHE A 17 -3.02 11.11 11.47
CA PHE A 17 -2.93 10.78 12.88
C PHE A 17 -1.46 10.85 13.32
N CYS A 18 -1.20 11.35 14.53
CA CYS A 18 0.16 11.30 15.08
C CYS A 18 0.54 9.85 15.46
N ARG A 19 1.85 9.59 15.53
CA ARG A 19 2.43 8.26 15.82
C ARG A 19 1.85 7.57 17.07
N GLU A 20 1.51 8.34 18.11
CA GLU A 20 0.86 7.82 19.33
C GLU A 20 -0.58 7.35 19.08
N CYS A 21 -1.37 8.11 18.32
CA CYS A 21 -2.75 7.76 18.01
C CYS A 21 -2.87 6.67 16.93
N ALA A 22 -1.91 6.59 16.01
CA ALA A 22 -1.86 5.56 14.97
C ALA A 22 -1.54 4.16 15.54
N LEU A 23 -0.74 4.09 16.61
CA LEU A 23 -0.33 2.83 17.24
C LEU A 23 -1.36 2.25 18.24
N ASN A 24 -2.42 2.98 18.59
CA ASN A 24 -3.43 2.50 19.53
C ASN A 24 -4.86 3.01 19.19
N PRO A 25 -5.63 2.27 18.38
CA PRO A 25 -7.00 2.66 18.04
C PRO A 25 -7.94 2.64 19.26
N GLY A 26 -7.75 1.69 20.19
CA GLY A 26 -8.69 1.38 21.28
C GLY A 26 -8.51 2.16 22.59
N ALA A 27 -7.38 2.83 22.82
CA ALA A 27 -7.18 3.61 24.04
C ALA A 27 -8.08 4.86 24.08
N ILE A 28 -9.18 4.76 24.84
CA ILE A 28 -9.97 5.86 25.39
C ILE A 28 -9.37 6.28 26.74
N SER A 29 -9.20 7.58 26.94
CA SER A 29 -8.72 8.15 28.21
C SER A 29 -9.89 8.30 29.19
N GLU A 30 -10.17 7.28 30.01
CA GLU A 30 -11.17 7.37 31.07
C GLU A 30 -10.62 8.04 32.34
N ASP A 31 -10.49 9.37 32.30
CA ASP A 31 -10.39 10.20 33.51
C ASP A 31 -11.75 10.22 34.23
N GLY A 32 -12.07 9.15 34.98
CA GLY A 32 -13.44 8.85 35.41
C GLY A 32 -13.63 8.14 36.77
N HIS A 33 -13.44 8.87 37.88
CA HIS A 33 -14.14 8.69 39.18
C HIS A 33 -14.57 7.26 39.63
N ALA A 34 -13.71 6.55 40.37
CA ALA A 34 -14.06 5.26 40.99
C ALA A 34 -14.47 5.37 42.48
N MET A 35 -15.78 5.50 42.79
CA MET A 35 -16.40 5.34 44.14
C MET A 35 -17.96 5.45 44.08
N PRO A 36 -18.75 4.93 45.07
CA PRO A 36 -18.60 3.66 45.80
C PRO A 36 -19.93 2.91 46.17
N ALA A 37 -19.88 1.57 46.27
CA ALA A 37 -20.87 0.70 46.98
C ALA A 37 -22.33 0.66 46.37
N PRO A 38 -23.34 -0.10 46.90
CA PRO A 38 -23.76 -0.28 48.31
C PRO A 38 -24.03 -1.73 48.80
N ARG A 39 -24.64 -1.86 49.99
CA ARG A 39 -24.69 -3.04 50.90
C ARG A 39 -26.07 -3.76 50.98
N GLY A 40 -26.07 -5.05 51.34
CA GLY A 40 -27.13 -5.76 52.10
C GLY A 40 -26.56 -7.04 52.73
N LYS A 41 -26.63 -7.36 54.04
CA LYS A 41 -27.76 -7.55 54.99
C LYS A 41 -28.62 -8.78 54.62
N MET A 42 -28.99 -9.73 55.50
CA MET A 42 -28.84 -9.92 56.98
C MET A 42 -29.17 -11.43 57.33
N GLN A 43 -29.09 -12.05 58.53
CA GLN A 43 -28.82 -11.64 59.93
C GLN A 43 -28.10 -12.78 60.75
N LYS A 44 -28.74 -13.38 61.78
CA LYS A 44 -28.32 -14.52 62.67
C LYS A 44 -29.60 -15.14 63.31
N PRO A 45 -29.61 -16.40 63.80
CA PRO A 45 -29.25 -16.74 65.21
C PRO A 45 -28.35 -18.01 65.33
N VAL A 46 -27.40 -18.14 66.25
CA VAL A 46 -27.48 -18.38 67.72
C VAL A 46 -28.19 -19.68 68.13
N VAL A 47 -27.43 -20.64 68.70
CA VAL A 47 -27.74 -21.44 69.93
C VAL A 47 -26.56 -22.39 70.25
N GLN A 48 -26.24 -22.59 71.53
CA GLN A 48 -25.31 -23.64 72.04
C GLN A 48 -26.12 -24.77 72.67
N PRO A 49 -25.64 -26.04 72.65
CA PRO A 49 -25.14 -26.68 73.89
C PRO A 49 -24.04 -27.75 73.60
N PRO A 50 -23.62 -28.67 74.50
CA PRO A 50 -23.90 -28.82 75.94
C PRO A 50 -22.63 -28.93 76.85
N LYS A 51 -22.84 -29.10 78.17
CA LYS A 51 -21.80 -29.43 79.16
C LYS A 51 -22.31 -30.51 80.14
N PRO A 52 -21.59 -31.61 80.46
CA PRO A 52 -22.15 -32.71 81.27
C PRO A 52 -21.56 -32.86 82.70
N LYS A 53 -22.44 -33.20 83.68
CA LYS A 53 -22.17 -33.94 84.96
C LYS A 53 -21.36 -33.18 86.07
N PRO A 54 -21.32 -33.66 87.34
CA PRO A 54 -22.38 -34.27 88.19
C PRO A 54 -22.40 -33.84 89.71
N ILE A 55 -23.50 -34.14 90.44
CA ILE A 55 -23.63 -34.67 91.86
C ILE A 55 -22.89 -33.93 93.02
N PRO A 56 -23.54 -33.52 94.15
CA PRO A 56 -24.02 -34.46 95.20
C PRO A 56 -25.27 -34.10 96.07
N GLN A 57 -25.62 -35.03 96.98
CA GLN A 57 -26.57 -35.00 98.13
C GLN A 57 -26.01 -34.21 99.36
N PRO A 58 -26.71 -33.99 100.52
CA PRO A 58 -27.85 -34.72 101.17
C PRO A 58 -29.01 -33.79 101.67
N SER A 59 -29.91 -34.05 102.64
CA SER A 59 -30.06 -35.07 103.72
C SER A 59 -31.49 -35.19 104.31
N ALA A 60 -31.91 -36.44 104.65
CA ALA A 60 -32.66 -36.93 105.84
C ALA A 60 -33.94 -36.21 106.40
N PRO A 61 -34.74 -36.83 107.32
CA PRO A 61 -34.75 -38.21 107.84
C PRO A 61 -36.09 -38.96 107.59
N ALA A 62 -36.24 -40.16 108.15
CA ALA A 62 -37.47 -40.96 108.16
C ALA A 62 -37.79 -41.49 109.57
N ALA A 63 -39.01 -42.00 109.80
CA ALA A 63 -39.35 -43.05 110.77
C ALA A 63 -40.86 -43.41 110.76
N PRO A 64 -41.29 -44.62 111.17
CA PRO A 64 -40.84 -46.00 110.83
C PRO A 64 -42.04 -46.78 110.18
N LYS A 65 -42.28 -48.12 110.15
CA LYS A 65 -41.79 -49.35 110.83
C LYS A 65 -41.92 -50.62 109.92
N LYS A 66 -40.83 -51.37 109.76
CA LYS A 66 -40.69 -52.86 109.62
C LYS A 66 -41.38 -53.71 108.51
N ARG A 67 -40.55 -54.64 107.98
CA ARG A 67 -40.77 -56.07 107.57
C ARG A 67 -41.23 -56.46 106.14
N GLN A 68 -40.21 -56.61 105.27
CA GLN A 68 -39.89 -57.77 104.39
C GLN A 68 -41.00 -58.65 103.75
N SER A 69 -40.94 -58.77 102.42
CA SER A 69 -41.09 -60.05 101.68
C SER A 69 -40.20 -60.02 100.42
N GLY A 70 -39.69 -61.19 99.99
CA GLY A 70 -38.45 -61.29 99.19
C GLY A 70 -38.53 -61.10 97.66
N HIS A 71 -39.71 -61.11 97.04
CA HIS A 71 -39.81 -61.16 95.57
C HIS A 71 -39.60 -59.82 94.85
N GLY A 72 -39.88 -58.68 95.51
CA GLY A 72 -39.72 -57.35 94.90
C GLY A 72 -38.29 -57.04 94.46
N VAL A 73 -37.27 -57.59 95.14
CA VAL A 73 -35.85 -57.36 94.83
C VAL A 73 -35.44 -58.05 93.53
N ILE A 74 -35.89 -59.29 93.30
CA ILE A 74 -35.56 -60.05 92.09
C ILE A 74 -36.21 -59.39 90.86
N ILE A 75 -37.47 -58.95 91.00
CA ILE A 75 -38.18 -58.21 89.96
C ILE A 75 -37.47 -56.87 89.67
N ALA A 76 -37.06 -56.12 90.70
CA ALA A 76 -36.33 -54.87 90.52
C ALA A 76 -34.98 -55.06 89.79
N ILE A 77 -34.22 -56.11 90.13
CA ILE A 77 -32.96 -56.44 89.44
C ILE A 77 -33.21 -56.79 87.97
N LEU A 78 -34.23 -57.61 87.67
CA LEU A 78 -34.62 -57.91 86.29
C LEU A 78 -35.02 -56.65 85.51
N CYS A 79 -35.82 -55.75 86.10
CA CYS A 79 -36.19 -54.47 85.49
C CYS A 79 -34.98 -53.54 85.25
N VAL A 80 -33.95 -53.57 86.11
CA VAL A 80 -32.71 -52.82 85.88
C VAL A 80 -31.91 -53.42 84.73
N PHE A 81 -31.78 -54.76 84.65
CA PHE A 81 -31.09 -55.40 83.54
C PHE A 81 -31.80 -55.22 82.19
N THR A 82 -33.14 -55.26 82.14
CA THR A 82 -33.88 -54.96 80.91
C THR A 82 -33.83 -53.49 80.53
N ALA A 83 -33.88 -52.57 81.51
CA ALA A 83 -33.68 -51.14 81.24
C ALA A 83 -32.26 -50.84 80.69
N LEU A 84 -31.23 -51.53 81.20
CA LEU A 84 -29.86 -51.42 80.71
C LEU A 84 -29.68 -52.02 79.31
N SER A 85 -30.25 -53.20 79.02
CA SER A 85 -30.15 -53.82 77.69
C SER A 85 -30.97 -53.06 76.64
N LEU A 86 -32.14 -52.52 76.99
CA LEU A 86 -32.89 -51.59 76.15
C LEU A 86 -32.11 -50.29 75.92
N GLY A 87 -31.54 -49.69 76.97
CA GLY A 87 -30.72 -48.48 76.86
C GLY A 87 -29.49 -48.67 75.95
N LEU A 88 -28.79 -49.82 76.08
CA LEU A 88 -27.67 -50.18 75.22
C LEU A 88 -28.10 -50.41 73.77
N SER A 89 -29.25 -51.08 73.56
CA SER A 89 -29.82 -51.31 72.22
C SER A 89 -30.21 -49.99 71.55
N ILE A 90 -30.87 -49.09 72.28
CA ILE A 90 -31.23 -47.74 71.82
C ILE A 90 -29.97 -46.94 71.50
N TYR A 91 -28.92 -47.03 72.31
CA TYR A 91 -27.64 -46.35 72.06
C TYR A 91 -26.94 -46.89 70.79
N LEU A 92 -26.89 -48.20 70.59
CA LEU A 92 -26.29 -48.82 69.40
C LEU A 92 -27.10 -48.46 68.14
N ILE A 93 -28.43 -48.48 68.21
CA ILE A 93 -29.31 -48.04 67.12
C ILE A 93 -29.07 -46.56 66.80
N ALA A 94 -29.08 -45.68 67.80
CA ALA A 94 -28.85 -44.24 67.62
C ALA A 94 -27.46 -43.94 67.06
N ASN A 95 -26.40 -44.60 67.55
CA ASN A 95 -25.05 -44.45 67.02
C ASN A 95 -24.96 -44.95 65.57
N SER A 96 -25.58 -46.08 65.23
CA SER A 96 -25.63 -46.56 63.85
C SER A 96 -26.41 -45.62 62.92
N ALA A 97 -27.46 -44.95 63.43
CA ALA A 97 -28.22 -43.94 62.69
C ALA A 97 -27.38 -42.67 62.46
N SER A 98 -26.68 -42.16 63.48
CA SER A 98 -25.74 -41.04 63.33
C SER A 98 -24.61 -41.36 62.37
N GLN A 99 -24.04 -42.58 62.42
CA GLN A 99 -23.03 -43.02 61.47
C GLN A 99 -23.57 -43.04 60.03
N ARG A 100 -24.76 -43.60 59.79
CA ARG A 100 -25.43 -43.57 58.47
C ARG A 100 -25.67 -42.16 57.95
N VAL A 101 -26.08 -41.22 58.81
CA VAL A 101 -26.23 -39.80 58.43
C VAL A 101 -24.88 -39.18 58.08
N SER A 102 -23.82 -39.44 58.86
CA SER A 102 -22.46 -38.93 58.59
C SER A 102 -21.77 -39.57 57.38
N LEU A 103 -22.23 -40.76 56.96
CA LEU A 103 -21.80 -41.40 55.72
C LEU A 103 -22.48 -40.73 54.52
N ARG A 104 -23.81 -40.60 54.53
CA ARG A 104 -24.55 -39.89 53.48
C ARG A 104 -24.09 -38.44 53.25
N LEU A 105 -23.73 -37.73 54.32
CA LEU A 105 -23.16 -36.38 54.21
C LEU A 105 -21.76 -36.35 53.57
N ARG A 106 -20.99 -37.44 53.63
CA ARG A 106 -19.74 -37.60 52.88
C ARG A 106 -19.98 -38.12 51.47
N GLU A 107 -20.99 -38.95 51.28
CA GLU A 107 -21.47 -39.42 49.98
C GLU A 107 -21.82 -38.20 49.11
N SER A 108 -22.63 -37.26 49.63
CA SER A 108 -22.95 -36.01 48.93
C SER A 108 -21.78 -35.02 48.77
N ASP A 109 -20.87 -34.90 49.76
CA ASP A 109 -19.65 -34.07 49.62
C ASP A 109 -18.66 -34.67 48.58
N LEU A 110 -18.71 -35.98 48.36
CA LEU A 110 -17.95 -36.64 47.29
C LEU A 110 -18.64 -36.51 45.93
N GLU A 111 -19.97 -36.63 45.86
CA GLU A 111 -20.75 -36.38 44.62
C GLU A 111 -20.55 -34.93 44.13
N GLU A 112 -20.64 -33.92 45.03
CA GLU A 112 -20.38 -32.51 44.70
C GLU A 112 -18.91 -32.27 44.26
N ARG A 113 -17.96 -33.04 44.80
CA ARG A 113 -16.55 -33.03 44.34
C ARG A 113 -16.35 -33.70 43.00
N GLU A 114 -17.10 -34.75 42.70
CA GLU A 114 -17.03 -35.47 41.42
C GLU A 114 -17.64 -34.61 40.30
N GLU A 115 -18.78 -33.96 40.54
CA GLU A 115 -19.40 -33.00 39.62
C GLU A 115 -18.51 -31.76 39.38
N SER A 116 -17.90 -31.21 40.44
CA SER A 116 -16.98 -30.06 40.30
C SER A 116 -15.63 -30.42 39.66
N LEU A 117 -15.18 -31.68 39.74
CA LEU A 117 -14.03 -32.16 38.97
C LEU A 117 -14.39 -32.41 37.50
N ALA A 118 -15.53 -33.04 37.22
CA ALA A 118 -15.98 -33.31 35.84
C ALA A 118 -16.23 -32.02 35.05
N THR A 119 -16.83 -31.00 35.69
CA THR A 119 -17.00 -29.68 35.07
C THR A 119 -15.67 -28.94 34.87
N LEU A 120 -14.69 -29.12 35.77
CA LEU A 120 -13.35 -28.58 35.59
C LEU A 120 -12.59 -29.27 34.45
N GLU A 121 -12.64 -30.60 34.35
CA GLU A 121 -12.08 -31.35 33.21
C GLU A 121 -12.71 -30.92 31.88
N GLN A 122 -14.03 -30.79 31.81
CA GLN A 122 -14.71 -30.27 30.62
C GLN A 122 -14.20 -28.87 30.26
N SER A 123 -14.10 -27.96 31.22
CA SER A 123 -13.59 -26.60 30.96
C SER A 123 -12.12 -26.57 30.48
N LEU A 124 -11.29 -27.53 30.90
CA LEU A 124 -9.92 -27.70 30.42
C LEU A 124 -9.87 -28.26 29.00
N LEU A 125 -10.76 -29.19 28.65
CA LEU A 125 -10.91 -29.70 27.28
C LEU A 125 -11.39 -28.59 26.33
N ASP A 126 -12.40 -27.83 26.73
CA ASP A 126 -12.95 -26.71 25.96
C ASP A 126 -11.89 -25.63 25.73
N ALA A 127 -11.21 -25.17 26.79
CA ALA A 127 -10.14 -24.17 26.69
C ALA A 127 -8.92 -24.67 25.89
N GLN A 128 -8.59 -25.98 25.96
CA GLN A 128 -7.54 -26.56 25.14
C GLN A 128 -7.96 -26.62 23.65
N GLN A 129 -9.23 -26.85 23.35
CA GLN A 129 -9.75 -26.83 21.98
C GLN A 129 -9.81 -25.41 21.39
N GLU A 130 -10.24 -24.41 22.17
CA GLU A 130 -10.16 -22.99 21.77
C GLU A 130 -8.70 -22.58 21.47
N LEU A 131 -7.74 -23.01 22.30
CA LEU A 131 -6.33 -22.68 22.11
C LEU A 131 -5.74 -23.32 20.83
N GLN A 132 -6.16 -24.52 20.44
CA GLN A 132 -5.77 -25.08 19.14
C GLN A 132 -6.45 -24.33 17.98
N SER A 133 -7.74 -24.00 18.08
CA SER A 133 -8.44 -23.23 17.04
C SER A 133 -7.77 -21.87 16.79
N ALA A 134 -7.45 -21.12 17.85
CA ALA A 134 -6.76 -19.85 17.76
C ALA A 134 -5.32 -19.98 17.21
N LYS A 135 -4.66 -21.11 17.44
CA LYS A 135 -3.33 -21.41 16.90
C LYS A 135 -3.38 -21.77 15.42
N ASP A 136 -4.39 -22.52 14.98
CA ASP A 136 -4.61 -22.85 13.58
C ASP A 136 -4.97 -21.59 12.79
N GLU A 137 -5.86 -20.73 13.32
CA GLU A 137 -6.15 -19.39 12.77
C GLU A 137 -4.89 -18.52 12.67
N LEU A 138 -4.05 -18.47 13.71
CA LEU A 138 -2.79 -17.73 13.68
C LEU A 138 -1.83 -18.27 12.60
N SER A 139 -1.82 -19.58 12.37
CA SER A 139 -1.01 -20.19 11.30
C SER A 139 -1.53 -19.82 9.90
N GLN A 140 -2.84 -19.73 9.72
CA GLN A 140 -3.49 -19.30 8.47
C GLN A 140 -3.29 -17.78 8.22
N GLN A 141 -3.31 -16.97 9.27
CA GLN A 141 -2.93 -15.56 9.20
C GLN A 141 -1.46 -15.38 8.81
N ALA A 142 -0.54 -16.18 9.35
CA ALA A 142 0.87 -16.15 8.95
C ALA A 142 1.06 -16.49 7.47
N GLN A 143 0.40 -17.53 6.96
CA GLN A 143 0.44 -17.92 5.54
C GLN A 143 -0.12 -16.84 4.61
N THR A 144 -1.26 -16.24 4.96
CA THR A 144 -1.86 -15.16 4.15
C THR A 144 -1.04 -13.87 4.19
N ILE A 145 -0.33 -13.58 5.28
CA ILE A 145 0.64 -12.48 5.35
C ILE A 145 1.84 -12.76 4.43
N GLU A 146 2.38 -13.98 4.39
CA GLU A 146 3.48 -14.37 3.50
C GLU A 146 3.07 -14.27 2.02
N GLU A 147 1.87 -14.73 1.66
CA GLU A 147 1.33 -14.59 0.31
C GLU A 147 1.12 -13.12 -0.07
N LEU A 148 0.55 -12.29 0.82
CA LEU A 148 0.39 -10.85 0.59
C LEU A 148 1.73 -10.13 0.44
N GLN A 149 2.76 -10.49 1.22
CA GLN A 149 4.11 -9.95 1.08
C GLN A 149 4.72 -10.32 -0.29
N LYS A 150 4.64 -11.60 -0.69
CA LYS A 150 5.10 -12.08 -1.99
C LYS A 150 4.42 -11.35 -3.15
N ASN A 151 3.10 -11.20 -3.08
CA ASN A 151 2.30 -10.48 -4.07
C ASN A 151 2.65 -8.98 -4.09
N PHE A 152 2.89 -8.36 -2.92
CA PHE A 152 3.35 -6.98 -2.83
C PHE A 152 4.74 -6.79 -3.48
N THR A 153 5.72 -7.65 -3.21
CA THR A 153 7.04 -7.59 -3.85
C THR A 153 6.97 -7.79 -5.37
N SER A 154 6.10 -8.69 -5.84
CA SER A 154 5.85 -8.90 -7.28
C SER A 154 5.18 -7.68 -7.94
N ALA A 155 4.24 -7.02 -7.24
CA ALA A 155 3.62 -5.80 -7.72
C ALA A 155 4.62 -4.62 -7.71
N GLN A 156 5.41 -4.46 -6.64
CA GLN A 156 6.39 -3.40 -6.48
C GLN A 156 7.51 -3.45 -7.53
N SER A 157 8.00 -4.64 -7.86
CA SER A 157 8.97 -4.84 -8.95
C SER A 157 8.36 -4.54 -10.31
N THR A 158 7.11 -4.94 -10.56
CA THR A 158 6.37 -4.58 -11.79
C THR A 158 6.15 -3.08 -11.92
N VAL A 159 5.83 -2.38 -10.82
CA VAL A 159 5.69 -0.91 -10.79
C VAL A 159 7.04 -0.23 -11.03
N SER A 160 8.14 -0.75 -10.48
CA SER A 160 9.49 -0.20 -10.67
C SER A 160 9.96 -0.37 -12.12
N GLN A 161 9.70 -1.54 -12.73
CA GLN A 161 9.97 -1.81 -14.14
C GLN A 161 9.18 -0.86 -15.05
N THR A 162 7.85 -0.80 -14.87
CA THR A 162 6.98 0.06 -15.70
C THR A 162 7.24 1.55 -15.49
N GLN A 163 7.69 1.98 -14.31
CA GLN A 163 8.15 3.35 -14.07
C GLN A 163 9.42 3.68 -14.86
N TYR A 164 10.40 2.77 -14.90
CA TYR A 164 11.63 2.94 -15.69
C TYR A 164 11.33 2.94 -17.20
N ASP A 165 10.47 2.02 -17.66
CA ASP A 165 10.07 1.94 -19.07
C ASP A 165 9.32 3.23 -19.49
N MET A 166 8.45 3.75 -18.62
CA MET A 166 7.72 5.01 -18.82
C MET A 166 8.66 6.22 -18.91
N THR A 167 9.64 6.37 -17.99
CA THR A 167 10.59 7.49 -18.05
C THR A 167 11.51 7.40 -19.27
N THR A 168 11.84 6.19 -19.72
CA THR A 168 12.59 5.96 -20.96
C THR A 168 11.78 6.36 -22.20
N GLN A 169 10.49 6.00 -22.26
CA GLN A 169 9.60 6.41 -23.36
C GLN A 169 9.34 7.93 -23.37
N GLN A 170 9.23 8.57 -22.20
CA GLN A 170 9.09 10.02 -22.08
C GLN A 170 10.31 10.75 -22.66
N ALA A 171 11.52 10.34 -22.27
CA ALA A 171 12.76 10.94 -22.78
C ALA A 171 12.95 10.70 -24.30
N GLU A 172 12.53 9.54 -24.80
CA GLU A 172 12.54 9.25 -26.24
C GLU A 172 11.55 10.13 -27.02
N LEU A 173 10.35 10.35 -26.47
CA LEU A 173 9.33 11.20 -27.09
C LEU A 173 9.77 12.68 -27.11
N GLU A 174 10.41 13.16 -26.04
CA GLU A 174 11.03 14.49 -25.99
C GLU A 174 12.16 14.63 -27.02
N ARG A 175 13.02 13.61 -27.16
CA ARG A 175 14.09 13.57 -28.17
C ARG A 175 13.54 13.65 -29.60
N VAL A 176 12.55 12.80 -29.93
CA VAL A 176 11.93 12.77 -31.27
C VAL A 176 11.16 14.06 -31.58
N THR A 177 10.59 14.70 -30.55
CA THR A 177 9.93 16.02 -30.72
C THR A 177 10.96 17.10 -31.07
N ALA A 178 12.09 17.17 -30.35
CA ALA A 178 13.15 18.12 -30.65
C ALA A 178 13.82 17.86 -32.03
N GLU A 179 13.99 16.60 -32.42
CA GLU A 179 14.49 16.21 -33.75
C GLU A 179 13.52 16.66 -34.85
N LYS A 180 12.20 16.50 -34.64
CA LYS A 180 11.17 16.99 -35.57
C LYS A 180 11.22 18.50 -35.74
N GLU A 181 11.32 19.27 -34.65
CA GLU A 181 11.39 20.74 -34.70
C GLU A 181 12.66 21.24 -35.42
N ALA A 182 13.79 20.56 -35.23
CA ALA A 182 15.02 20.83 -35.95
C ALA A 182 14.88 20.55 -37.46
N LEU A 183 14.30 19.41 -37.83
CA LEU A 183 14.06 19.04 -39.24
C LEU A 183 13.04 19.95 -39.93
N GLU A 184 12.00 20.41 -39.23
CA GLU A 184 11.04 21.40 -39.77
C GLU A 184 11.72 22.76 -40.01
N THR A 185 12.65 23.15 -39.13
CA THR A 185 13.48 24.36 -39.32
C THR A 185 14.44 24.24 -40.51
N GLU A 186 15.09 23.07 -40.68
CA GLU A 186 15.96 22.81 -41.82
C GLU A 186 15.19 22.81 -43.15
N ASN A 187 14.02 22.16 -43.20
CA ASN A 187 13.16 22.15 -44.38
C ASN A 187 12.69 23.56 -44.79
N ALA A 188 12.38 24.44 -43.82
CA ALA A 188 12.05 25.83 -44.10
C ALA A 188 13.25 26.59 -44.72
N SER A 189 14.46 26.39 -44.19
CA SER A 189 15.69 27.02 -44.71
C SER A 189 16.06 26.51 -46.11
N LEU A 190 15.91 25.21 -46.37
CA LEU A 190 16.10 24.62 -47.69
C LEU A 190 15.07 25.14 -48.70
N THR A 191 13.81 25.29 -48.29
CA THR A 191 12.74 25.86 -49.15
C THR A 191 13.08 27.30 -49.56
N GLN A 192 13.43 28.16 -48.60
CA GLN A 192 13.87 29.54 -48.88
C GLN A 192 15.10 29.59 -49.79
N SER A 193 16.03 28.64 -49.64
CA SER A 193 17.22 28.52 -50.49
C SER A 193 16.85 28.14 -51.93
N ILE A 194 15.89 27.23 -52.12
CA ILE A 194 15.36 26.83 -53.44
C ILE A 194 14.64 28.01 -54.12
N GLU A 195 13.81 28.77 -53.40
CA GLU A 195 13.16 29.98 -53.93
C GLU A 195 14.20 31.02 -54.39
N THR A 196 15.22 31.26 -53.56
CA THR A 196 16.31 32.21 -53.87
C THR A 196 17.13 31.77 -55.09
N LEU A 197 17.46 30.48 -55.18
CA LEU A 197 18.16 29.89 -56.33
C LEU A 197 17.30 29.92 -57.61
N THR A 198 15.98 29.78 -57.48
CA THR A 198 15.05 29.87 -58.62
C THR A 198 14.99 31.30 -59.15
N SER A 199 14.74 32.28 -58.26
CA SER A 199 14.65 33.70 -58.61
C SER A 199 15.96 34.22 -59.24
N THR A 200 17.11 33.86 -58.69
CA THR A 200 18.42 34.24 -59.27
C THR A 200 18.68 33.57 -60.62
N ASN A 201 18.27 32.32 -60.85
CA ASN A 201 18.34 31.69 -62.18
C ASN A 201 17.45 32.42 -63.20
N GLU A 202 16.25 32.85 -62.83
CA GLU A 202 15.38 33.65 -63.70
C GLU A 202 15.98 35.02 -64.03
N GLU A 203 16.56 35.71 -63.05
CA GLU A 203 17.27 36.97 -63.27
C GLU A 203 18.46 36.79 -64.22
N LEU A 204 19.32 35.79 -63.97
CA LEU A 204 20.45 35.45 -64.82
C LEU A 204 19.99 35.10 -66.25
N ALA A 205 18.92 34.32 -66.40
CA ALA A 205 18.34 34.00 -67.70
C ALA A 205 17.82 35.26 -68.42
N SER A 206 17.16 36.18 -67.72
CA SER A 206 16.70 37.45 -68.30
C SER A 206 17.86 38.36 -68.73
N THR A 207 18.91 38.43 -67.91
CA THR A 207 20.12 39.22 -68.16
C THR A 207 20.94 38.63 -69.32
N ASN A 208 21.05 37.31 -69.39
CA ASN A 208 21.70 36.62 -70.50
C ASN A 208 20.92 36.81 -71.82
N ARG A 209 19.58 36.69 -71.82
CA ARG A 209 18.73 37.05 -72.98
C ARG A 209 18.98 38.48 -73.46
N ARG A 210 19.12 39.44 -72.53
CA ARG A 210 19.45 40.85 -72.84
C ARG A 210 20.84 41.00 -73.46
N TYR A 211 21.86 40.33 -72.93
CA TYR A 211 23.22 40.34 -73.52
C TYR A 211 23.28 39.65 -74.88
N VAL A 212 22.65 38.49 -75.07
CA VAL A 212 22.55 37.80 -76.37
C VAL A 212 21.85 38.68 -77.40
N THR A 213 20.79 39.40 -77.02
CA THR A 213 20.10 40.34 -77.90
C THR A 213 21.00 41.52 -78.29
N LYS A 214 21.76 42.06 -77.33
CA LYS A 214 22.74 43.13 -77.60
C LYS A 214 23.89 42.65 -78.50
N SER A 215 24.41 41.44 -78.29
CA SER A 215 25.44 40.83 -79.16
C SER A 215 24.91 40.72 -80.58
N LYS A 216 23.77 40.04 -80.77
CA LYS A 216 23.14 39.86 -82.10
C LYS A 216 22.91 41.17 -82.85
N PHE A 217 22.63 42.27 -82.15
CA PHE A 217 22.57 43.60 -82.77
C PHE A 217 23.95 44.07 -83.25
N MET A 218 24.99 43.98 -82.43
CA MET A 218 26.37 44.34 -82.83
C MET A 218 26.85 43.44 -83.97
N ASP A 219 26.68 42.12 -83.85
CA ASP A 219 27.04 41.12 -84.86
C ASP A 219 26.33 41.34 -86.21
N ALA A 220 25.13 41.93 -86.20
CA ALA A 220 24.35 42.23 -87.39
C ALA A 220 24.69 43.57 -88.08
N TYR A 221 25.16 44.57 -87.33
CA TYR A 221 25.32 45.96 -87.83
C TYR A 221 26.73 46.54 -87.76
N VAL A 222 27.57 46.08 -86.82
CA VAL A 222 28.97 46.49 -86.68
C VAL A 222 29.84 45.55 -87.50
N VAL A 223 30.83 46.13 -88.19
CA VAL A 223 31.85 45.40 -88.95
C VAL A 223 33.22 45.99 -88.62
N PHE A 224 34.25 45.15 -88.73
CA PHE A 224 35.60 45.50 -88.33
C PHE A 224 36.53 45.52 -89.54
N VAL A 225 37.38 46.53 -89.63
CA VAL A 225 38.36 46.71 -90.71
C VAL A 225 39.75 46.77 -90.10
N GLU A 226 40.69 45.97 -90.61
CA GLU A 226 42.09 45.96 -90.18
C GLU A 226 42.97 46.69 -91.19
N ASN A 227 44.17 47.12 -90.78
CA ASN A 227 45.12 47.79 -91.66
C ASN A 227 46.07 46.78 -92.36
N ASP A 228 45.46 45.77 -92.97
CA ASP A 228 46.13 44.63 -93.65
C ASP A 228 46.44 44.90 -95.14
N GLY A 229 45.80 45.92 -95.71
CA GLY A 229 45.88 46.28 -97.13
C GLY A 229 44.89 45.55 -98.04
N THR A 230 43.99 44.69 -97.51
CA THR A 230 42.99 43.97 -98.33
C THR A 230 41.76 44.83 -98.64
N GLY A 231 41.42 45.77 -97.75
CA GLY A 231 40.22 46.61 -97.88
C GLY A 231 38.91 45.88 -97.56
N TYR A 232 38.98 44.73 -96.88
CA TYR A 232 37.81 43.99 -96.44
C TYR A 232 37.28 44.43 -95.07
N TYR A 233 35.97 44.25 -94.86
CA TYR A 233 35.34 44.30 -93.54
C TYR A 233 34.89 42.91 -93.08
N HIS A 234 35.05 42.65 -91.78
CA HIS A 234 34.90 41.34 -91.14
C HIS A 234 33.81 41.37 -90.07
N LYS A 235 33.31 40.17 -89.71
CA LYS A 235 32.52 39.94 -88.48
C LYS A 235 33.47 39.62 -87.32
N TYR A 236 33.03 39.85 -86.08
CA TYR A 236 33.83 39.58 -84.89
C TYR A 236 34.34 38.13 -84.80
N GLY A 237 33.46 37.14 -85.00
CA GLY A 237 33.82 35.72 -85.02
C GLY A 237 34.20 35.21 -86.40
N CYS A 238 35.17 35.83 -87.07
CA CYS A 238 35.67 35.39 -88.38
C CYS A 238 37.15 35.04 -88.28
N ASP A 239 37.56 33.83 -88.70
CA ASP A 239 38.91 33.30 -88.43
C ASP A 239 40.06 34.10 -89.09
N TYR A 240 39.75 34.90 -90.12
CA TYR A 240 40.67 35.78 -90.82
C TYR A 240 40.73 37.21 -90.23
N PHE A 241 40.07 37.47 -89.10
CA PHE A 241 40.10 38.75 -88.39
C PHE A 241 41.02 38.61 -87.16
N ALA A 242 42.13 39.33 -87.14
CA ALA A 242 43.18 39.15 -86.14
C ALA A 242 42.81 39.72 -84.75
N GLN A 243 41.79 40.59 -84.67
CA GLN A 243 41.28 41.21 -83.43
C GLN A 243 42.30 42.07 -82.67
N THR A 244 43.46 42.37 -83.26
CA THR A 244 44.56 43.09 -82.58
C THR A 244 44.62 44.58 -82.89
N SER A 245 44.24 45.00 -84.10
CA SER A 245 44.31 46.42 -84.49
C SER A 245 43.30 46.72 -85.61
N PHE A 246 42.16 47.26 -85.21
CA PHE A 246 41.00 47.40 -86.09
C PHE A 246 40.24 48.71 -85.83
N TRP A 247 39.50 49.15 -86.84
CA TRP A 247 38.44 50.15 -86.72
C TRP A 247 37.07 49.48 -86.79
N ALA A 248 36.17 49.86 -85.89
CA ALA A 248 34.79 49.39 -85.89
C ALA A 248 33.89 50.43 -86.57
N TYR A 249 33.18 50.01 -87.61
CA TYR A 249 32.23 50.84 -88.36
C TYR A 249 30.85 50.18 -88.39
N SER A 250 29.79 50.94 -88.68
CA SER A 250 28.55 50.32 -89.15
C SER A 250 28.74 49.84 -90.59
N ARG A 251 28.09 48.73 -90.99
CA ARG A 251 28.29 48.16 -92.34
C ARG A 251 28.16 49.20 -93.46
N LYS A 252 27.10 50.01 -93.43
CA LYS A 252 26.85 51.08 -94.40
C LYS A 252 27.93 52.17 -94.43
N LEU A 253 28.60 52.43 -93.31
CA LEU A 253 29.70 53.39 -93.24
C LEU A 253 31.01 52.78 -93.76
N ALA A 254 31.25 51.49 -93.51
CA ALA A 254 32.37 50.78 -94.13
C ALA A 254 32.23 50.75 -95.67
N GLU A 255 31.03 50.39 -96.17
CA GLU A 255 30.68 50.40 -97.59
C GLU A 255 30.81 51.81 -98.21
N ALA A 256 30.33 52.86 -97.53
CA ALA A 256 30.47 54.24 -97.99
C ALA A 256 31.92 54.76 -97.98
N ASN A 257 32.79 54.21 -97.12
CA ASN A 257 34.23 54.47 -97.10
C ASN A 257 35.02 53.63 -98.12
N GLY A 258 34.35 52.78 -98.91
CA GLY A 258 34.95 51.97 -99.98
C GLY A 258 35.40 50.56 -99.57
N TYR A 259 35.16 50.13 -98.32
CA TYR A 259 35.48 48.78 -97.87
C TYR A 259 34.44 47.76 -98.36
N THR A 260 34.89 46.54 -98.66
CA THR A 260 34.03 45.47 -99.22
C THR A 260 33.86 44.31 -98.24
N PRO A 261 32.77 43.52 -98.30
CA PRO A 261 32.58 42.38 -97.41
C PRO A 261 33.66 41.31 -97.61
N CYS A 262 34.29 40.85 -96.53
CA CYS A 262 35.20 39.71 -96.58
C CYS A 262 34.44 38.45 -97.05
N PRO A 263 34.89 37.75 -98.11
CA PRO A 263 34.19 36.60 -98.68
C PRO A 263 34.05 35.42 -97.70
N HIS A 264 34.97 35.27 -96.73
CA HIS A 264 34.87 34.23 -95.71
C HIS A 264 33.89 34.56 -94.57
N CYS A 265 33.59 35.85 -94.34
CA CYS A 265 32.66 36.26 -93.28
C CYS A 265 31.23 36.50 -93.81
N PHE A 266 31.03 36.67 -95.12
CA PHE A 266 29.75 37.10 -95.73
C PHE A 266 29.35 36.35 -97.02
N GLY A 267 30.17 35.42 -97.52
CA GLY A 267 29.81 34.50 -98.62
C GLY A 267 29.00 33.29 -98.16
#